data_AF-A0A7R8Z0V5-F1
#
_entry.id   AF-A0A7R8Z0V5-F1
#
_cell.length_a   1.000
_cell.length_b   1.000
_cell.length_c   1.000
_cell.angle_alpha   90.00
_cell.angle_beta   90.00
_cell.angle_gamma   90.00
#
_symmetry.space_group_name_H-M   'P 1'
#
loop_
_entity.id
_entity.type
_entity.pdbx_description
1 polymer ?
#
loop_
_entity_poly.entity_id
_entity_poly.type
_entity_poly.pdbx_seq_one_letter_code
_entity_poly.pdbx_strand_id
1 'polypeptide(L)'
;MTYAEKRVELFVNGKLAGCGCGASIKIAKQNAFETAMAKLQEDCFTIKPKPNPDRIDITKNNETILCNLKSSDVETTVDPNNIGYKIMRKLGWTGGGLGSAQSGQKNPVDYLIKNNRRGLGNESGDINKSYFKTMLQNYVRSDDIRDLFFDSNFTKDERAELHGLAGTIGLKSVSSGKEPNRHLVISKKDISFLQILQEILFNRNPMYINKYEVTAPVSKRNEFPDHLAFTAPAT
;
A
#
# COMPACT_ATOMS: atom_id res chain seq x y z
N MET A 1 -30.73 46.35 -9.15
CA MET A 1 -29.74 45.58 -9.96
C MET A 1 -29.89 44.11 -9.62
N THR A 2 -30.57 43.34 -10.46
CA THR A 2 -30.67 41.88 -10.31
C THR A 2 -29.33 41.28 -10.71
N TYR A 3 -28.54 40.83 -9.73
CA TYR A 3 -27.32 40.09 -9.99
C TYR A 3 -27.66 38.82 -10.78
N ALA A 4 -27.02 38.63 -11.93
CA ALA A 4 -27.23 37.44 -12.75
C ALA A 4 -26.70 36.20 -12.00
N GLU A 5 -27.59 35.32 -11.58
CA GLU A 5 -27.23 34.04 -10.97
C GLU A 5 -26.38 33.20 -11.93
N LYS A 6 -25.36 32.53 -11.37
CA LYS A 6 -24.52 31.60 -12.11
C LYS A 6 -25.05 30.19 -11.90
N ARG A 7 -25.17 29.42 -12.98
CA ARG A 7 -25.59 28.02 -12.97
C ARG A 7 -24.42 27.12 -13.39
N VAL A 8 -24.29 25.98 -12.70
CA VAL A 8 -23.29 24.96 -12.98
C VAL A 8 -23.98 23.60 -13.02
N GLU A 9 -23.56 22.76 -13.95
CA GLU A 9 -24.02 21.39 -14.12
C GLU A 9 -22.84 20.43 -14.03
N LEU A 10 -23.02 19.32 -13.33
CA LEU A 10 -22.00 18.32 -13.07
C LEU A 10 -22.43 17.00 -13.72
N PHE A 11 -21.58 16.48 -14.59
CA PHE A 11 -21.81 15.23 -15.31
C PHE A 11 -20.82 14.16 -14.83
N VAL A 12 -21.33 12.96 -14.56
CA VAL A 12 -20.52 11.77 -14.26
C VAL A 12 -20.83 10.73 -15.32
N ASN A 13 -19.81 10.24 -16.03
CA ASN A 13 -19.96 9.31 -17.15
C ASN A 13 -20.99 9.77 -18.21
N GLY A 14 -21.02 11.09 -18.50
CA GLY A 14 -21.95 11.69 -19.46
C GLY A 14 -23.40 11.85 -18.96
N LYS A 15 -23.72 11.44 -17.73
CA LYS A 15 -25.06 11.62 -17.12
C LYS A 15 -25.05 12.80 -16.14
N LEU A 16 -26.13 13.59 -16.13
CA LEU A 16 -26.30 14.70 -15.18
C LEU A 16 -26.40 14.15 -13.74
N ALA A 17 -25.34 14.38 -12.96
CA ALA A 17 -25.26 13.99 -11.57
C ALA A 17 -25.84 15.06 -10.65
N GLY A 18 -25.63 16.35 -10.94
CA GLY A 18 -26.22 17.44 -10.16
C GLY A 18 -26.14 18.80 -10.85
N CYS A 19 -26.96 19.74 -10.40
CA CYS A 19 -26.97 21.12 -10.85
C CYS A 19 -27.04 22.07 -9.66
N GLY A 20 -26.46 23.26 -9.79
CA GLY A 20 -26.45 24.25 -8.72
C GLY A 20 -26.43 25.67 -9.25
N CYS A 21 -27.14 26.55 -8.55
CA CYS A 21 -27.19 27.98 -8.83
C CYS A 21 -26.64 28.77 -7.64
N GLY A 22 -26.08 29.95 -7.89
CA GLY A 22 -25.64 30.84 -6.84
C GLY A 22 -25.15 32.21 -7.32
N ALA A 23 -24.98 33.13 -6.37
CA ALA A 23 -24.48 34.49 -6.63
C ALA A 23 -23.03 34.50 -7.17
N SER A 24 -22.26 33.44 -6.95
CA SER A 24 -20.93 33.26 -7.52
C SER A 24 -20.75 31.84 -8.08
N ILE A 25 -19.79 31.69 -9.01
CA ILE A 25 -19.43 30.38 -9.57
C ILE A 25 -18.98 29.41 -8.46
N LYS A 26 -18.31 29.91 -7.41
CA LYS A 26 -17.88 29.09 -6.26
C LYS A 26 -19.08 28.48 -5.54
N ILE A 27 -20.11 29.30 -5.27
CA ILE A 27 -21.34 28.85 -4.61
C ILE A 27 -22.13 27.91 -5.53
N ALA A 28 -22.27 28.25 -6.80
CA ALA A 28 -22.95 27.39 -7.78
C ALA A 28 -22.29 26.01 -7.91
N LYS A 29 -20.94 25.95 -7.89
CA LYS A 29 -20.18 24.68 -7.88
C LYS A 29 -20.42 23.87 -6.61
N GLN A 30 -20.42 24.52 -5.45
CA GLN A 30 -20.69 23.86 -4.17
C GLN A 30 -22.09 23.25 -4.15
N ASN A 31 -23.11 24.03 -4.55
CA ASN A 31 -24.49 23.57 -4.61
C ASN A 31 -24.66 22.42 -5.62
N ALA A 32 -24.01 22.50 -6.79
CA ALA A 32 -24.03 21.42 -7.77
C ALA A 32 -23.37 20.14 -7.24
N PHE A 33 -22.30 20.28 -6.48
CA PHE A 33 -21.60 19.16 -5.83
C PHE A 33 -22.45 18.50 -4.75
N GLU A 34 -23.08 19.28 -3.86
CA GLU A 34 -23.96 18.75 -2.81
C GLU A 34 -25.15 18.00 -3.42
N THR A 35 -25.79 18.59 -4.43
CA THR A 35 -26.88 17.95 -5.19
C THR A 35 -26.42 16.64 -5.84
N ALA A 36 -25.24 16.64 -6.47
CA ALA A 36 -24.69 15.45 -7.09
C ALA A 36 -24.33 14.37 -6.07
N MET A 37 -23.73 14.76 -4.95
CA MET A 37 -23.32 13.84 -3.89
C MET A 37 -24.53 13.15 -3.26
N ALA A 38 -25.59 13.92 -2.94
CA ALA A 38 -26.82 13.36 -2.38
C ALA A 38 -27.43 12.31 -3.32
N LYS A 39 -27.54 12.63 -4.61
CA LYS A 39 -28.06 11.71 -5.63
C LYS A 39 -27.19 10.45 -5.78
N LEU A 40 -25.87 10.60 -5.79
CA LEU A 40 -24.96 9.46 -5.93
C LEU A 40 -24.95 8.57 -4.68
N GLN A 41 -25.04 9.14 -3.49
CA GLN A 41 -25.09 8.39 -2.23
C GLN A 41 -26.41 7.63 -2.03
N GLU A 42 -27.45 7.97 -2.77
CA GLU A 42 -28.72 7.24 -2.76
C GLU A 42 -28.57 5.84 -3.35
N ASP A 43 -27.81 5.70 -4.44
CA ASP A 43 -27.73 4.48 -5.25
C ASP A 43 -26.34 3.81 -5.26
N CYS A 44 -25.27 4.57 -5.01
CA CYS A 44 -23.90 4.09 -5.14
C CYS A 44 -23.20 3.91 -3.79
N PHE A 45 -22.39 2.85 -3.69
CA PHE A 45 -21.44 2.69 -2.60
C PHE A 45 -20.37 3.78 -2.66
N THR A 46 -20.01 4.31 -1.49
CA THR A 46 -18.90 5.25 -1.35
C THR A 46 -17.69 4.52 -0.81
N ILE A 47 -16.54 4.62 -1.49
CA ILE A 47 -15.27 4.06 -1.05
C ILE A 47 -14.32 5.22 -0.77
N LYS A 48 -13.77 5.26 0.45
CA LYS A 48 -12.79 6.27 0.86
C LYS A 48 -11.53 5.58 1.39
N PRO A 49 -10.31 5.98 0.96
CA PRO A 49 -9.10 5.54 1.63
C PRO A 49 -9.06 6.12 3.05
N LYS A 50 -8.63 5.32 4.02
CA LYS A 50 -8.42 5.80 5.40
C LYS A 50 -7.22 6.75 5.45
N PRO A 51 -7.22 7.74 6.36
CA PRO A 51 -6.14 8.73 6.44
C PRO A 51 -4.80 8.12 6.87
N ASN A 52 -4.83 7.13 7.77
CA ASN A 52 -3.64 6.43 8.29
C ASN A 52 -3.82 4.92 8.10
N PRO A 53 -3.69 4.40 6.86
CA PRO A 53 -3.78 2.97 6.62
C PRO A 53 -2.53 2.26 7.14
N ASP A 54 -2.68 0.99 7.50
CA ASP A 54 -1.53 0.13 7.78
C ASP A 54 -0.59 0.07 6.57
N ARG A 55 0.71 0.17 6.84
CA ARG A 55 1.76 0.20 5.82
C ARG A 55 2.94 -0.67 6.21
N ILE A 56 3.80 -0.95 5.24
CA ILE A 56 5.04 -1.69 5.43
C ILE A 56 6.18 -0.68 5.38
N ASP A 57 6.74 -0.36 6.54
CA ASP A 57 7.87 0.56 6.63
C ASP A 57 9.17 -0.13 6.17
N ILE A 58 9.91 0.58 5.33
CA ILE A 58 11.21 0.23 4.78
C ILE A 58 12.16 1.34 5.20
N THR A 59 12.96 1.03 6.21
CA THR A 59 13.90 1.98 6.79
C THR A 59 15.29 1.69 6.27
N LYS A 60 15.99 2.75 5.85
CA LYS A 60 17.41 2.65 5.47
C LYS A 60 18.25 3.10 6.65
N ASN A 61 18.90 2.15 7.30
CA ASN A 61 20.00 2.43 8.23
C ASN A 61 21.33 2.26 7.47
N ASN A 62 22.41 2.84 7.98
CA ASN A 62 23.69 3.00 7.27
C ASN A 62 24.28 1.72 6.63
N GLU A 63 23.81 0.51 6.99
CA GLU A 63 24.29 -0.76 6.42
C GLU A 63 23.20 -1.81 6.16
N THR A 64 21.93 -1.58 6.55
CA THR A 64 20.85 -2.57 6.43
C THR A 64 19.51 -1.96 6.02
N ILE A 65 18.83 -2.62 5.07
CA ILE A 65 17.44 -2.34 4.71
C ILE A 65 16.57 -3.29 5.54
N LEU A 66 15.86 -2.75 6.51
CA LEU A 66 14.90 -3.52 7.31
C LEU A 66 13.55 -3.47 6.58
N CYS A 67 13.13 -4.60 6.04
CA CYS A 67 11.78 -4.78 5.50
C CYS A 67 10.91 -5.54 6.49
N ASN A 68 9.99 -4.85 7.16
CA ASN A 68 8.96 -5.48 8.01
C ASN A 68 7.84 -6.10 7.16
N LEU A 69 8.20 -6.80 6.07
CA LEU A 69 7.30 -7.75 5.46
C LEU A 69 7.11 -8.83 6.52
N LYS A 70 5.87 -8.98 7.02
CA LYS A 70 5.46 -10.24 7.60
C LYS A 70 5.61 -11.25 6.48
N SER A 71 6.79 -11.85 6.35
CA SER A 71 6.89 -13.14 5.70
C SER A 71 5.79 -13.95 6.38
N SER A 72 4.79 -14.38 5.60
CA SER A 72 4.10 -15.63 5.92
C SER A 72 5.17 -16.55 6.48
N ASP A 73 4.92 -17.20 7.61
CA ASP A 73 5.82 -18.16 8.28
C ASP A 73 6.23 -19.29 7.33
N VAL A 74 6.96 -18.97 6.27
CA VAL A 74 7.75 -19.87 5.48
C VAL A 74 8.91 -20.05 6.43
N GLU A 75 8.79 -21.07 7.26
CA GLU A 75 9.95 -21.72 7.85
C GLU A 75 10.95 -21.96 6.72
N THR A 76 11.87 -21.02 6.53
CA THR A 76 13.03 -21.17 5.65
C THR A 76 13.99 -22.12 6.35
N THR A 77 13.51 -23.34 6.53
CA THR A 77 14.33 -24.48 6.88
C THR A 77 15.28 -24.72 5.72
N VAL A 78 16.55 -24.99 6.05
CA VAL A 78 17.52 -25.37 5.02
C VAL A 78 16.97 -26.59 4.28
N ASP A 79 16.82 -26.48 2.96
CA ASP A 79 16.25 -27.53 2.12
C ASP A 79 16.94 -28.88 2.42
N PRO A 80 16.18 -29.97 2.70
CA PRO A 80 16.75 -31.30 2.93
C PRO A 80 17.65 -31.82 1.80
N ASN A 81 17.45 -31.32 0.57
CA ASN A 81 18.29 -31.66 -0.57
C ASN A 81 19.60 -30.87 -0.63
N ASN A 82 19.75 -29.80 0.16
CA ASN A 82 20.98 -29.03 0.25
C ASN A 82 22.14 -29.89 0.79
N ILE A 83 23.32 -29.75 0.19
CA ILE A 83 24.52 -30.50 0.57
C ILE A 83 24.89 -30.24 2.04
N GLY A 84 24.82 -28.98 2.48
CA GLY A 84 25.07 -28.58 3.87
C GLY A 84 24.10 -29.24 4.84
N TYR A 85 22.81 -29.31 4.49
CA TYR A 85 21.82 -30.03 5.29
C TYR A 85 22.22 -31.50 5.50
N LYS A 86 22.57 -32.19 4.40
CA LYS A 86 22.98 -33.60 4.44
C LYS A 86 24.26 -33.81 5.25
N ILE A 87 25.24 -32.91 5.15
CA ILE A 87 26.47 -32.95 5.95
C ILE A 87 26.13 -32.77 7.43
N MET A 88 25.36 -31.75 7.80
CA MET A 88 24.99 -31.50 9.20
C MET A 88 24.23 -32.69 9.80
N ARG A 89 23.28 -33.28 9.06
CA ARG A 89 22.56 -34.49 9.50
C ARG A 89 23.51 -35.68 9.74
N LYS A 90 24.51 -35.87 8.89
CA LYS A 90 25.53 -36.92 9.05
C LYS A 90 26.47 -36.67 10.24
N LEU A 91 26.66 -35.41 10.63
CA LEU A 91 27.43 -35.01 11.82
C LEU A 91 26.59 -35.02 13.12
N GLY A 92 25.37 -35.54 13.07
CA GLY A 92 24.53 -35.72 14.26
C GLY A 92 23.60 -34.54 14.57
N TRP A 93 23.50 -33.53 13.70
CA TRP A 93 22.50 -32.47 13.85
C TRP A 93 21.10 -33.04 13.61
N THR A 94 20.19 -32.82 14.55
CA THR A 94 18.81 -33.34 14.50
C THR A 94 17.80 -32.33 13.96
N GLY A 95 18.25 -31.09 13.67
CA GLY A 95 17.40 -29.96 13.29
C GLY A 95 17.34 -28.89 14.38
N GLY A 96 16.70 -27.76 14.09
CA GLY A 96 16.59 -26.62 15.02
C GLY A 96 17.81 -25.71 15.00
N GLY A 97 18.08 -25.02 16.11
CA GLY A 97 19.25 -24.15 16.25
C GLY A 97 20.57 -24.93 16.30
N LEU A 98 21.66 -24.33 15.81
CA LEU A 98 22.99 -24.94 15.85
C LEU A 98 23.61 -24.86 17.26
N GLY A 99 24.33 -25.89 17.71
CA GLY A 99 25.00 -25.94 19.02
C GLY A 99 24.34 -26.89 20.02
N SER A 100 25.05 -27.21 21.10
CA SER A 100 24.65 -28.24 22.08
C SER A 100 23.31 -27.97 22.78
N ALA A 101 22.96 -26.69 22.95
CA ALA A 101 21.70 -26.25 23.55
C ALA A 101 20.64 -25.80 22.52
N GLN A 102 20.85 -26.08 21.22
CA GLN A 102 20.03 -25.55 20.12
C GLN A 102 19.92 -24.00 20.14
N SER A 103 20.92 -23.32 20.70
CA SER A 103 20.91 -21.86 20.91
C SER A 103 21.27 -21.05 19.66
N GLY A 104 21.81 -21.70 18.63
CA GLY A 104 22.13 -21.06 17.37
C GLY A 104 20.88 -20.71 16.56
N GLN A 105 21.04 -19.78 15.62
CA GLN A 105 19.96 -19.37 14.74
C GLN A 105 19.50 -20.54 13.86
N LYS A 106 18.21 -20.89 13.94
CA LYS A 106 17.59 -21.96 13.11
C LYS A 106 17.55 -21.58 11.62
N ASN A 107 17.31 -20.30 11.34
CA ASN A 107 17.18 -19.80 9.98
C ASN A 107 18.55 -19.37 9.46
N PRO A 108 18.86 -19.62 8.17
CA PRO A 108 20.06 -19.09 7.55
C PRO A 108 20.19 -17.59 7.78
N VAL A 109 21.42 -17.10 7.96
CA VAL A 109 21.68 -15.67 8.00
C VAL A 109 21.45 -15.13 6.60
N ASP A 110 20.49 -14.22 6.45
CA ASP A 110 20.24 -13.54 5.18
C ASP A 110 21.50 -12.76 4.78
N TYR A 111 21.98 -13.04 3.57
CA TYR A 111 23.13 -12.37 3.00
C TYR A 111 22.65 -11.21 2.12
N LEU A 112 23.16 -10.02 2.42
CA LEU A 112 23.07 -8.89 1.48
C LEU A 112 23.92 -9.25 0.26
N ILE A 113 23.28 -9.67 -0.84
CA ILE A 113 23.98 -9.98 -2.10
C ILE A 113 24.64 -8.72 -2.62
N LYS A 114 25.94 -8.56 -2.41
CA LYS A 114 26.72 -7.50 -3.04
C LYS A 114 26.95 -7.86 -4.50
N ASN A 115 26.06 -7.38 -5.37
CA ASN A 115 26.05 -7.73 -6.80
C ASN A 115 26.97 -6.86 -7.66
N ASN A 116 27.92 -6.14 -7.06
CA ASN A 116 28.90 -5.32 -7.76
C ASN A 116 30.33 -5.82 -7.51
N ARG A 117 31.25 -5.60 -8.46
CA ARG A 117 32.68 -5.95 -8.32
C ARG A 117 33.44 -4.96 -7.41
N ARG A 118 32.73 -4.17 -6.60
CA ARG A 118 33.32 -3.12 -5.77
C ARG A 118 33.72 -3.72 -4.42
N GLY A 119 34.92 -3.37 -3.92
CA GLY A 119 35.41 -3.83 -2.62
C GLY A 119 34.53 -3.37 -1.45
N LEU A 120 34.63 -4.03 -0.29
CA LEU A 120 33.81 -3.74 0.90
C LEU A 120 33.84 -2.28 1.36
N GLY A 121 34.92 -1.53 1.08
CA GLY A 121 35.06 -0.10 1.38
C GLY A 121 34.58 0.87 0.28
N ASN A 122 33.74 0.45 -0.66
CA ASN A 122 33.20 1.36 -1.67
C ASN A 122 31.83 1.90 -1.23
N GLU A 123 31.83 3.13 -0.72
CA GLU A 123 30.68 3.90 -0.20
C GLU A 123 29.82 4.53 -1.30
N SER A 124 29.89 4.04 -2.54
CA SER A 124 28.92 4.45 -3.55
C SER A 124 27.58 3.82 -3.20
N GLY A 125 26.71 4.65 -2.60
CA GLY A 125 25.34 4.35 -2.16
C GLY A 125 24.37 4.02 -3.30
N ASP A 126 24.79 3.14 -4.20
CA ASP A 126 23.93 2.54 -5.20
C ASP A 126 23.05 1.52 -4.49
N ILE A 127 21.74 1.73 -4.54
CA ILE A 127 20.79 0.73 -4.07
C ILE A 127 21.05 -0.60 -4.78
N ASN A 128 20.92 -1.70 -4.02
CA ASN A 128 20.97 -3.03 -4.59
C ASN A 128 19.73 -3.26 -5.48
N LYS A 129 19.84 -2.89 -6.76
CA LYS A 129 18.74 -2.98 -7.75
C LYS A 129 18.15 -4.39 -7.81
N SER A 130 18.99 -5.42 -7.76
CA SER A 130 18.50 -6.81 -7.75
C SER A 130 17.68 -7.14 -6.52
N TYR A 131 18.11 -6.70 -5.34
CA TYR A 131 17.36 -6.90 -4.10
C TYR A 131 15.98 -6.22 -4.17
N PHE A 132 15.93 -4.93 -4.52
CA PHE A 132 14.66 -4.20 -4.61
C PHE A 132 13.76 -4.73 -5.72
N LYS A 133 14.33 -5.14 -6.86
CA LYS A 133 13.56 -5.79 -7.92
C LYS A 133 12.89 -7.07 -7.42
N THR A 134 13.63 -7.95 -6.74
CA THR A 134 13.08 -9.18 -6.16
C THR A 134 12.03 -8.88 -5.10
N MET A 135 12.30 -7.92 -4.21
CA MET A 135 11.35 -7.48 -3.18
C MET A 135 10.04 -6.98 -3.78
N LEU A 136 10.10 -6.08 -4.78
CA LEU A 136 8.92 -5.55 -5.46
C LEU A 136 8.18 -6.64 -6.24
N GLN A 137 8.88 -7.58 -6.88
CA GLN A 137 8.24 -8.73 -7.53
C GLN A 137 7.51 -9.63 -6.54
N ASN A 138 8.10 -9.90 -5.37
CA ASN A 138 7.45 -10.68 -4.32
C ASN A 138 6.23 -9.95 -3.77
N TYR A 139 6.30 -8.62 -3.61
CA TYR A 139 5.17 -7.79 -3.22
C TYR A 139 4.03 -7.81 -4.25
N VAL A 140 4.33 -7.85 -5.54
CA VAL A 140 3.30 -7.98 -6.59
C VAL A 140 2.59 -9.33 -6.52
N ARG A 141 3.35 -10.39 -6.23
CA ARG A 141 2.82 -11.77 -6.12
C ARG A 141 2.10 -12.06 -4.82
N SER A 142 2.35 -11.28 -3.76
CA SER A 142 1.65 -11.46 -2.48
C SER A 142 0.22 -10.94 -2.59
N ASP A 143 -0.65 -11.33 -1.66
CA ASP A 143 -1.99 -10.75 -1.53
C ASP A 143 -2.00 -9.45 -0.69
N ASP A 144 -0.82 -9.01 -0.25
CA ASP A 144 -0.70 -7.83 0.62
C ASP A 144 -0.98 -6.56 -0.16
N ILE A 145 -1.96 -5.78 0.30
CA ILE A 145 -2.35 -4.51 -0.34
C ILE A 145 -1.83 -3.28 0.41
N ARG A 146 -1.12 -3.47 1.54
CA ARG A 146 -0.52 -2.37 2.30
C ARG A 146 0.51 -1.67 1.45
N ASP A 147 0.64 -0.36 1.63
CA ASP A 147 1.61 0.41 0.87
C ASP A 147 3.02 0.19 1.42
N LEU A 148 4.01 0.08 0.54
CA LEU A 148 5.41 0.07 0.91
C LEU A 148 5.86 1.51 1.14
N PHE A 149 6.28 1.82 2.36
CA PHE A 149 6.69 3.15 2.79
C PHE A 149 8.20 3.19 2.97
N PHE A 150 8.90 3.85 2.05
CA PHE A 150 10.33 4.10 2.10
C PHE A 150 10.56 5.45 2.78
N ASP A 151 11.31 5.44 3.87
CA ASP A 151 11.55 6.64 4.68
C ASP A 151 12.34 7.74 3.95
N SER A 152 12.64 8.82 4.66
CA SER A 152 13.41 9.95 4.16
C SER A 152 14.91 9.70 4.01
N ASN A 153 15.43 8.57 4.49
CA ASN A 153 16.86 8.26 4.38
C ASN A 153 17.23 7.81 2.95
N PHE A 154 16.22 7.56 2.10
CA PHE A 154 16.41 7.33 0.67
C PHE A 154 16.71 8.62 -0.07
N THR A 155 17.88 8.67 -0.71
CA THR A 155 18.31 9.84 -1.48
C THR A 155 17.40 10.06 -2.69
N LYS A 156 17.50 11.26 -3.28
CA LYS A 156 16.74 11.61 -4.49
C LYS A 156 16.98 10.61 -5.64
N ASP A 157 18.23 10.20 -5.82
CA ASP A 157 18.61 9.30 -6.92
C ASP A 157 18.09 7.89 -6.66
N GLU A 158 18.20 7.40 -5.42
CA GLU A 158 17.63 6.10 -5.02
C GLU A 158 16.11 6.04 -5.22
N ARG A 159 15.40 7.12 -4.86
CA ARG A 159 13.96 7.23 -5.09
C ARG A 159 13.64 7.23 -6.59
N ALA A 160 14.43 7.91 -7.42
CA ALA A 160 14.25 7.89 -8.86
C ALA A 160 14.44 6.49 -9.45
N GLU A 161 15.43 5.74 -8.97
CA GLU A 161 15.65 4.35 -9.39
C GLU A 161 14.52 3.42 -8.95
N LEU A 162 14.04 3.55 -7.71
CA LEU A 162 12.89 2.79 -7.20
C LEU A 162 11.59 3.11 -7.97
N HIS A 163 11.37 4.38 -8.33
CA HIS A 163 10.28 4.77 -9.22
C HIS A 163 10.36 4.04 -10.57
N GLY A 164 11.56 4.00 -11.17
CA GLY A 164 11.82 3.27 -12.41
C GLY A 164 11.50 1.78 -12.28
N LEU A 165 12.01 1.12 -11.23
CA LEU A 165 11.74 -0.29 -10.95
C LEU A 165 10.24 -0.55 -10.76
N ALA A 166 9.57 0.24 -9.93
CA ALA A 166 8.13 0.12 -9.69
C ALA A 166 7.32 0.22 -10.98
N GLY A 167 7.63 1.20 -11.83
CA GLY A 167 6.97 1.39 -13.12
C GLY A 167 7.11 0.18 -14.05
N THR A 168 8.31 -0.43 -14.11
CA THR A 168 8.53 -1.63 -14.93
C THR A 168 7.76 -2.86 -14.47
N ILE A 169 7.39 -2.93 -13.19
CA ILE A 169 6.70 -4.08 -12.58
C ILE A 169 5.18 -3.80 -12.47
N GLY A 170 4.70 -2.64 -12.94
CA GLY A 170 3.27 -2.29 -12.90
C GLY A 170 2.79 -1.79 -11.54
N LEU A 171 3.69 -1.34 -10.67
CA LEU A 171 3.35 -0.71 -9.39
C LEU A 171 3.17 0.80 -9.55
N LYS A 172 2.31 1.39 -8.72
CA LYS A 172 2.19 2.84 -8.58
C LYS A 172 3.23 3.32 -7.57
N SER A 173 3.92 4.41 -7.89
CA SER A 173 4.92 4.99 -6.99
C SER A 173 4.75 6.51 -6.90
N VAL A 174 4.81 7.05 -5.68
CA VAL A 174 4.64 8.49 -5.39
C VAL A 174 5.64 8.93 -4.34
N SER A 175 6.46 9.93 -4.66
CA SER A 175 7.28 10.62 -3.66
C SER A 175 6.49 11.77 -3.04
N SER A 176 6.35 11.76 -1.72
CA SER A 176 5.54 12.71 -0.94
C SER A 176 6.36 13.42 0.14
N GLY A 177 5.85 14.56 0.61
CA GLY A 177 6.53 15.38 1.62
C GLY A 177 7.52 16.39 1.02
N LYS A 178 8.11 17.21 1.90
CA LYS A 178 9.18 18.18 1.59
C LYS A 178 10.45 17.74 2.30
N GLU A 179 11.61 18.07 1.73
CA GLU A 179 12.89 17.81 2.38
C GLU A 179 12.93 18.51 3.77
N PRO A 180 13.48 17.87 4.82
CA PRO A 180 14.15 16.55 4.84
C PRO A 180 13.20 15.35 5.01
N ASN A 181 11.89 15.55 5.17
CA ASN A 181 10.91 14.49 5.46
C ASN A 181 10.31 13.87 4.18
N ARG A 182 11.02 13.97 3.06
CA ARG A 182 10.51 13.51 1.77
C ARG A 182 10.70 12.00 1.66
N HIS A 183 9.60 11.29 1.47
CA HIS A 183 9.56 9.82 1.50
C HIS A 183 8.95 9.29 0.20
N LEU A 184 9.12 7.99 -0.07
CA LEU A 184 8.58 7.31 -1.23
C LEU A 184 7.52 6.28 -0.81
N VAL A 185 6.38 6.29 -1.48
CA VAL A 185 5.30 5.32 -1.28
C VAL A 185 5.13 4.51 -2.56
N ILE A 186 5.13 3.18 -2.45
CA ILE A 186 4.83 2.26 -3.55
C ILE A 186 3.58 1.46 -3.21
N SER A 187 2.63 1.43 -4.12
CA SER A 187 1.31 0.83 -3.97
C SER A 187 1.00 -0.08 -5.16
N LYS A 188 0.16 -1.08 -4.95
CA LYS A 188 -0.46 -1.85 -6.05
C LYS A 188 -1.34 -0.94 -6.91
N LYS A 189 -1.27 -1.12 -8.23
CA LYS A 189 -1.97 -0.28 -9.21
C LYS A 189 -3.40 -0.73 -9.47
N ASP A 190 -3.64 -2.04 -9.49
CA ASP A 190 -4.84 -2.61 -10.13
C ASP A 190 -5.90 -3.11 -9.13
N ILE A 191 -6.09 -2.41 -8.00
CA ILE A 191 -7.16 -2.75 -7.05
C ILE A 191 -8.49 -2.20 -7.58
N SER A 192 -9.39 -3.08 -8.02
CA SER A 192 -10.70 -2.68 -8.55
C SER A 192 -11.69 -2.30 -7.45
N PHE A 193 -12.64 -1.41 -7.74
CA PHE A 193 -13.68 -1.03 -6.78
C PHE A 193 -14.56 -2.21 -6.36
N LEU A 194 -14.86 -3.12 -7.29
CA LEU A 194 -15.64 -4.33 -6.99
C LEU A 194 -14.89 -5.25 -6.03
N GLN A 195 -13.57 -5.41 -6.22
CA GLN A 195 -12.73 -6.18 -5.30
C GLN A 195 -12.74 -5.56 -3.90
N ILE A 196 -12.62 -4.24 -3.77
CA ILE A 196 -12.68 -3.57 -2.46
C ILE A 196 -14.02 -3.83 -1.78
N LEU A 197 -15.14 -3.69 -2.51
CA LEU A 197 -16.46 -3.96 -1.97
C LEU A 197 -16.61 -5.42 -1.55
N GLN A 198 -16.16 -6.36 -2.38
CA GLN A 198 -16.25 -7.79 -2.09
C GLN A 198 -15.47 -8.16 -0.84
N GLU A 199 -14.23 -7.69 -0.75
CA GLU A 199 -13.32 -8.00 0.36
C GLU A 199 -13.81 -7.41 1.69
N ILE A 200 -14.43 -6.24 1.66
CA ILE A 200 -14.92 -5.57 2.88
C ILE A 200 -16.29 -6.11 3.30
N LEU A 201 -17.26 -6.15 2.38
CA LEU A 201 -18.65 -6.47 2.71
C LEU A 201 -18.89 -7.96 2.95
N PHE A 202 -18.22 -8.83 2.19
CA PHE A 202 -18.45 -10.29 2.25
C PHE A 202 -17.31 -11.04 2.92
N ASN A 203 -16.06 -10.82 2.49
CA ASN A 203 -14.92 -11.59 3.01
C ASN A 203 -14.41 -11.07 4.37
N ARG A 204 -14.82 -9.87 4.77
CA ARG A 204 -14.36 -9.17 5.98
C ARG A 204 -12.84 -9.16 6.13
N ASN A 205 -12.13 -8.94 5.02
CA ASN A 205 -10.68 -9.01 4.99
C ASN A 205 -10.04 -7.82 5.74
N PRO A 206 -9.26 -8.06 6.81
CA PRO A 206 -8.71 -7.00 7.65
C PRO A 206 -7.78 -6.07 6.88
N MET A 207 -7.07 -6.55 5.85
CA MET A 207 -6.17 -5.70 5.07
C MET A 207 -6.95 -4.62 4.29
N TYR A 208 -8.10 -4.98 3.72
CA TYR A 208 -8.96 -4.04 3.00
C TYR A 208 -9.70 -3.11 3.97
N ILE A 209 -10.18 -3.64 5.09
CA ILE A 209 -10.84 -2.84 6.14
C ILE A 209 -9.89 -1.81 6.74
N ASN A 210 -8.60 -2.13 6.91
CA ASN A 210 -7.62 -1.19 7.46
C ASN A 210 -7.19 -0.12 6.43
N LYS A 211 -7.37 -0.39 5.13
CA LYS A 211 -7.00 0.54 4.06
C LYS A 211 -8.14 1.43 3.59
N TYR A 212 -9.36 0.89 3.52
CA TYR A 212 -10.52 1.58 2.97
C TYR A 212 -11.70 1.57 3.95
N GLU A 213 -12.51 2.61 3.82
CA GLU A 213 -13.83 2.72 4.44
C GLU A 213 -14.88 2.65 3.34
N VAL A 214 -15.88 1.81 3.54
CA VAL A 214 -17.01 1.62 2.62
C VAL A 214 -18.28 2.06 3.31
N THR A 215 -19.02 2.92 2.62
CA THR A 215 -20.35 3.37 3.04
C THR A 215 -21.39 2.86 2.05
N ALA A 216 -22.42 2.21 2.57
CA ALA A 216 -23.54 1.70 1.82
C ALA A 216 -24.46 2.84 1.34
N PRO A 217 -25.08 2.68 0.16
CA PRO A 217 -26.04 3.64 -0.34
C PRO A 217 -27.30 3.70 0.54
N VAL A 218 -27.99 4.84 0.52
CA VAL A 218 -29.21 5.03 1.34
C VAL A 218 -30.28 3.99 1.01
N SER A 219 -30.42 3.62 -0.25
CA SER A 219 -31.35 2.57 -0.71
C SER A 219 -31.08 1.18 -0.10
N LYS A 220 -29.84 0.90 0.33
CA LYS A 220 -29.42 -0.41 0.86
C LYS A 220 -29.04 -0.39 2.34
N ARG A 221 -29.46 0.62 3.11
CA ARG A 221 -29.13 0.72 4.54
C ARG A 221 -29.52 -0.52 5.34
N ASN A 222 -30.67 -1.12 5.03
CA ASN A 222 -31.17 -2.28 5.74
C ASN A 222 -30.37 -3.56 5.44
N GLU A 223 -29.75 -3.64 4.25
CA GLU A 223 -28.91 -4.78 3.85
C GLU A 223 -27.51 -4.71 4.50
N PHE A 224 -27.01 -3.50 4.78
CA PHE A 224 -25.65 -3.27 5.30
C PHE A 224 -25.64 -2.29 6.50
N PRO A 225 -26.20 -2.69 7.66
CA PRO A 225 -26.32 -1.81 8.83
C PRO A 225 -24.98 -1.37 9.44
N ASP A 226 -23.92 -2.17 9.25
CA ASP A 226 -22.58 -1.87 9.78
C ASP A 226 -21.80 -0.83 8.93
N HIS A 227 -22.32 -0.48 7.75
CA HIS A 227 -21.64 0.36 6.75
C HIS A 227 -22.39 1.66 6.46
N LEU A 228 -23.09 2.20 7.45
CA LEU A 228 -23.85 3.44 7.31
C LEU A 228 -22.93 4.66 7.33
N ALA A 229 -23.32 5.72 6.61
CA ALA A 229 -22.62 6.99 6.70
C ALA A 229 -22.75 7.49 8.15
N PHE A 230 -21.64 7.82 8.81
CA PHE A 230 -21.69 8.62 10.02
C PHE A 230 -22.36 9.95 9.63
N THR A 231 -23.65 10.08 9.95
CA THR A 231 -24.30 11.38 9.93
C THR A 231 -23.55 12.22 10.95
N ALA A 232 -22.93 13.33 10.50
CA ALA A 232 -22.39 14.31 11.41
C ALA A 232 -23.47 14.64 12.47
N PRO A 233 -23.13 14.74 13.76
CA PRO A 233 -24.10 15.18 14.75
C PRO A 233 -24.65 16.53 14.28
N ALA A 234 -25.98 16.62 14.16
CA ALA A 234 -26.66 17.85 13.82
C ALA A 234 -26.17 18.94 14.79
N THR A 235 -25.61 20.01 14.23
CA THR A 235 -25.20 21.21 14.97
C THR A 235 -26.42 22.08 15.21
#